data_AF-A0A1I2R1E5-F1
#
_entry.id   AF-A0A1I2R1E5-F1
#
_cell.length_a   1.000
_cell.length_b   1.000
_cell.length_c   1.000
_cell.angle_alpha   90.00
_cell.angle_beta   90.00
_cell.angle_gamma   90.00
#
_symmetry.space_group_name_H-M   'P 1'
#
loop_
_entity.id
_entity.type
_entity.pdbx_description
1 polymer ?
#
loop_
_entity_poly.entity_id
_entity_poly.type
_entity_poly.pdbx_seq_one_letter_code
_entity_poly.pdbx_strand_id
1 'polypeptide(L)'
;MPKEIRDAASHWVAMRDAGTMTARDECDLATWLAADPLHARAFAEAEAFWGTMSGAQVKAALHDRYGRTTVPRGLRPGAWLSSQWARPALAASLVLILVGSAQDWPTRIRADAVTETGERRDVSLDDGSMVQLNTGSAIAIDYTGNRRVIRLLKGEAAFTVAPDRTRPFTVRSGEGSTTALGTRFIVRHDDESTNVTVTEHRVRVAWPTPYMATLDLDEGQATRYGPGGIEPAHRVDASAATAWTRGVLVFVDRPLGEVVAELNRYHPGIIRVIGADLAARRVSGGFRTDDPVGAIGTLQHTLGIRSTRITNRLIFLHS
;
A
#
# COMPACT_ATOMS: atom_id res chain seq x y z
N MET A 1 -25.46 24.07 -2.34
CA MET A 1 -24.55 24.50 -1.26
C MET A 1 -23.16 24.74 -1.87
N PRO A 2 -22.50 25.87 -1.59
CA PRO A 2 -21.15 26.18 -2.08
C PRO A 2 -20.11 25.13 -1.67
N LYS A 3 -19.11 24.88 -2.52
CA LYS A 3 -18.09 23.85 -2.29
C LYS A 3 -17.28 24.11 -1.00
N GLU A 4 -16.88 25.35 -0.77
CA GLU A 4 -16.08 25.76 0.40
C GLU A 4 -16.78 25.48 1.73
N ILE A 5 -18.10 25.71 1.80
CA ILE A 5 -18.91 25.45 3.00
C ILE A 5 -19.03 23.94 3.28
N ARG A 6 -19.19 23.14 2.23
CA ARG A 6 -19.26 21.68 2.33
C ARG A 6 -17.91 21.06 2.71
N ASP A 7 -16.83 21.58 2.15
CA ASP A 7 -15.46 21.13 2.47
C ASP A 7 -15.11 21.48 3.93
N ALA A 8 -15.46 22.68 4.39
CA ALA A 8 -15.32 23.08 5.78
C ALA A 8 -16.17 22.21 6.73
N ALA A 9 -17.42 21.91 6.36
CA ALA A 9 -18.29 21.01 7.13
C ALA A 9 -17.67 19.61 7.29
N SER A 10 -17.20 19.00 6.20
CA SER A 10 -16.58 17.68 6.22
C SER A 10 -15.26 17.66 7.02
N HIS A 11 -14.47 18.73 6.94
CA HIS A 11 -13.26 18.89 7.75
C HIS A 11 -13.58 18.89 9.25
N TRP A 12 -14.59 19.66 9.67
CA TRP A 12 -15.01 19.71 11.07
C TRP A 12 -15.54 18.36 11.58
N VAL A 13 -16.34 17.65 10.77
CA VAL A 13 -16.84 16.30 11.11
C VAL A 13 -15.69 15.30 11.24
N ALA A 14 -14.71 15.35 10.33
CA ALA A 14 -13.54 14.47 10.37
C ALA A 14 -12.64 14.74 11.59
N MET A 15 -12.40 16.02 11.95
CA MET A 15 -11.63 16.37 13.15
C MET A 15 -12.32 15.92 14.44
N ARG A 16 -13.65 16.06 14.50
CA ARG A 16 -14.47 15.63 15.63
C ARG A 16 -14.44 14.11 15.81
N ASP A 17 -14.60 13.35 14.72
CA ASP A 17 -14.56 11.88 14.76
C ASP A 17 -13.17 11.32 15.08
N ALA A 18 -12.12 11.95 14.55
CA ALA A 18 -10.74 11.59 14.84
C ALA A 18 -10.31 11.90 16.29
N GLY A 19 -11.13 12.61 17.08
CA GLY A 19 -10.80 13.02 18.44
C GLY A 19 -9.61 13.99 18.51
N THR A 20 -9.36 14.72 17.42
CA THR A 20 -8.20 15.63 17.28
C THR A 20 -8.55 17.09 17.55
N MET A 21 -9.81 17.39 17.90
CA MET A 21 -10.23 18.74 18.24
C MET A 21 -9.64 19.19 19.57
N THR A 22 -8.97 20.34 19.56
CA THR A 22 -8.59 21.07 20.76
C THR A 22 -9.74 21.94 21.26
N ALA A 23 -9.66 22.45 22.50
CA ALA A 23 -10.64 23.41 23.03
C ALA A 23 -10.76 24.70 22.17
N ARG A 24 -9.70 25.04 21.42
CA ARG A 24 -9.71 26.17 20.48
C ARG A 24 -10.51 25.82 19.22
N ASP A 25 -10.32 24.61 18.69
CA ASP A 25 -11.04 24.11 17.52
C ASP A 25 -12.55 23.97 17.80
N GLU A 26 -12.93 23.60 19.03
CA GLU A 26 -14.34 23.57 19.43
C GLU A 26 -14.98 24.97 19.45
N CYS A 27 -14.23 25.99 19.88
CA CYS A 27 -14.67 27.38 19.85
C CYS A 27 -14.77 27.92 18.42
N ASP A 28 -13.81 27.57 17.56
CA ASP A 28 -13.79 27.96 16.15
C ASP A 28 -14.93 27.29 15.37
N LEU A 29 -15.23 26.01 15.65
CA LEU A 29 -16.39 25.31 15.11
C LEU A 29 -17.71 25.95 15.56
N ALA A 30 -17.85 26.26 16.85
CA ALA A 30 -19.06 26.91 17.35
C ALA A 30 -19.28 28.29 16.70
N THR A 31 -18.20 29.05 16.51
CA THR A 31 -18.21 30.34 15.81
C THR A 31 -18.60 30.16 14.34
N TRP A 32 -18.05 29.15 13.66
CA TRP A 32 -18.35 28.86 12.26
C TRP A 32 -19.80 28.39 12.06
N LEU A 33 -20.34 27.57 12.95
CA LEU A 33 -21.75 27.13 12.92
C LEU A 33 -22.73 28.28 13.20
N ALA A 34 -22.35 29.25 14.03
CA ALA A 34 -23.16 30.42 14.36
C ALA A 34 -23.12 31.52 13.27
N ALA A 35 -22.15 31.47 12.35
CA ALA A 35 -21.96 32.50 11.33
C ALA A 35 -23.03 32.48 10.23
N ASP A 36 -23.54 31.31 9.83
CA ASP A 36 -24.56 31.17 8.78
C ASP A 36 -25.39 29.88 8.99
N PRO A 37 -26.75 29.93 8.91
CA PRO A 37 -27.60 28.73 8.92
C PRO A 37 -27.23 27.66 7.88
N LEU A 38 -26.63 28.04 6.75
CA LEU A 38 -26.12 27.11 5.74
C LEU A 38 -24.94 26.28 6.25
N HIS A 39 -24.11 26.80 7.15
CA HIS A 39 -23.00 26.04 7.77
C HIS A 39 -23.54 24.95 8.69
N ALA A 40 -24.55 25.26 9.51
CA ALA A 40 -25.22 24.28 10.37
C ALA A 40 -25.86 23.15 9.55
N ARG A 41 -26.51 23.50 8.42
CA ARG A 41 -27.06 22.50 7.50
C ARG A 41 -25.98 21.65 6.83
N ALA A 42 -24.89 22.27 6.37
CA ALA A 42 -23.76 21.57 5.76
C ALA A 42 -23.12 20.57 6.72
N PHE A 43 -22.96 20.99 7.98
CA PHE A 43 -22.41 20.18 9.06
C PHE A 43 -23.32 18.99 9.39
N ALA A 44 -24.64 19.21 9.50
CA ALA A 44 -25.61 18.14 9.73
C ALA A 44 -25.66 17.13 8.56
N GLU A 45 -25.58 17.59 7.30
CA GLU A 45 -25.49 16.73 6.12
C GLU A 45 -24.19 15.89 6.13
N ALA A 46 -23.07 16.49 6.54
CA ALA A 46 -21.79 15.80 6.68
C ALA A 46 -21.79 14.77 7.84
N GLU A 47 -22.38 15.09 8.99
CA GLU A 47 -22.53 14.17 10.13
C GLU A 47 -23.45 12.98 9.77
N ALA A 48 -24.56 13.24 9.09
CA ALA A 48 -25.48 12.17 8.65
C ALA A 48 -24.79 11.21 7.67
N PHE A 49 -24.01 11.74 6.72
CA PHE A 49 -23.23 10.94 5.79
C PHE A 49 -22.14 10.13 6.51
N TRP A 50 -21.41 10.76 7.43
CA TRP A 50 -20.39 10.08 8.24
C TRP A 50 -20.98 8.96 9.11
N GLY A 51 -22.16 9.19 9.68
CA GLY A 51 -22.93 8.22 10.45
C GLY A 51 -23.39 6.99 9.65
N THR A 52 -23.52 7.10 8.33
CA THR A 52 -23.81 5.95 7.44
C THR A 52 -22.57 5.15 7.04
N MET A 53 -21.37 5.74 7.11
CA MET A 53 -20.09 5.07 6.79
C MET A 53 -19.41 4.46 8.02
N SER A 54 -19.53 5.07 9.19
CA SER A 54 -19.18 4.42 10.45
C SER A 54 -20.20 3.32 10.69
N GLY A 55 -19.79 2.06 10.90
CA GLY A 55 -20.69 0.92 11.14
C GLY A 55 -21.58 1.01 12.41
N ALA A 56 -21.84 2.21 12.93
CA ALA A 56 -22.67 2.49 14.09
C ALA A 56 -24.13 2.02 13.92
N GLN A 57 -24.67 1.98 12.69
CA GLN A 57 -26.00 1.38 12.45
C GLN A 57 -26.01 -0.15 12.59
N VAL A 58 -24.87 -0.83 12.42
CA VAL A 58 -24.75 -2.27 12.71
C VAL A 58 -24.67 -2.52 14.22
N LYS A 59 -24.09 -1.58 14.99
CA LYS A 59 -24.11 -1.62 16.46
C LYS A 59 -25.49 -1.32 17.05
N ALA A 60 -26.25 -0.39 16.45
CA ALA A 60 -27.61 -0.06 16.89
C ALA A 60 -28.60 -1.21 16.63
N ALA A 61 -28.47 -1.91 15.49
CA ALA A 61 -29.31 -3.07 15.15
C ALA A 61 -29.04 -4.31 16.03
N LEU A 62 -27.88 -4.37 16.70
CA LEU A 62 -27.53 -5.44 17.64
C LEU A 62 -27.92 -5.11 19.09
N HIS A 63 -28.21 -3.85 19.41
CA HIS A 63 -28.66 -3.42 20.74
C HIS A 63 -30.17 -3.62 20.96
N ASP A 64 -30.95 -3.76 19.89
CA ASP A 64 -32.42 -3.91 19.96
C ASP A 64 -32.88 -5.36 20.30
N ARG A 65 -31.96 -6.33 20.34
CA ARG A 65 -32.28 -7.75 20.59
C ARG A 65 -32.02 -8.27 22.01
N TYR A 66 -31.47 -7.46 22.92
CA TYR A 66 -31.30 -7.87 24.32
C TYR A 66 -31.53 -6.70 25.28
N GLY A 67 -32.60 -6.81 26.10
CA GLY A 67 -32.63 -6.16 27.41
C GLY A 67 -33.71 -5.09 27.61
N ARG A 68 -34.96 -5.52 27.68
CA ARG A 68 -35.97 -4.86 28.53
C ARG A 68 -35.50 -4.90 29.99
N THR A 69 -35.23 -3.73 30.57
CA THR A 69 -35.47 -3.51 31.99
C THR A 69 -35.80 -2.03 32.21
N THR A 70 -37.05 -1.76 32.60
CA THR A 70 -37.46 -0.59 33.38
C THR A 70 -36.72 -0.64 34.73
N VAL A 71 -36.30 0.45 35.40
CA VAL A 71 -37.07 1.49 36.15
C VAL A 71 -36.05 2.61 36.61
N PRO A 72 -36.41 3.67 37.35
CA PRO A 72 -36.88 5.01 36.94
C PRO A 72 -35.86 6.18 37.12
N ARG A 73 -36.34 7.35 36.67
CA ARG A 73 -35.91 8.74 36.90
C ARG A 73 -35.21 9.07 38.23
N GLY A 74 -34.21 9.96 38.12
CA GLY A 74 -34.09 11.13 38.98
C GLY A 74 -32.73 11.32 39.66
N LEU A 75 -32.01 12.36 39.23
CA LEU A 75 -31.24 13.35 40.02
C LEU A 75 -29.98 13.82 39.26
N ARG A 76 -30.03 15.07 38.78
CA ARG A 76 -28.86 15.93 38.56
C ARG A 76 -28.50 16.60 39.91
N PRO A 77 -27.40 17.37 40.03
CA PRO A 77 -26.04 17.21 39.49
C PRO A 77 -24.99 17.35 40.62
N GLY A 78 -23.81 16.76 40.49
CA GLY A 78 -22.75 16.99 41.48
C GLY A 78 -21.44 16.32 41.14
N ALA A 79 -20.43 17.15 40.97
CA ALA A 79 -19.01 16.82 40.85
C ALA A 79 -18.56 15.59 41.63
N TRP A 80 -17.87 14.67 40.94
CA TRP A 80 -16.65 13.95 41.36
C TRP A 80 -16.49 12.70 40.50
N LEU A 81 -15.45 12.65 39.67
CA LEU A 81 -14.74 11.41 39.36
C LEU A 81 -13.30 11.75 38.95
N SER A 82 -12.51 11.86 40.00
CA SER A 82 -11.18 11.28 40.17
C SER A 82 -10.28 11.14 38.93
N SER A 83 -9.20 11.94 39.01
CA SER A 83 -7.90 11.86 38.36
C SER A 83 -7.16 10.50 38.57
N GLN A 84 -7.81 9.36 38.29
CA GLN A 84 -7.19 8.04 38.35
C GLN A 84 -7.30 7.25 37.02
N TRP A 85 -8.06 7.75 36.05
CA TRP A 85 -8.26 7.12 34.74
C TRP A 85 -7.60 7.87 33.57
N ALA A 86 -6.98 9.03 33.83
CA ALA A 86 -6.21 9.77 32.83
C ALA A 86 -4.84 9.14 32.49
N ARG A 87 -4.30 8.32 33.40
CA ARG A 87 -3.01 7.62 33.21
C ARG A 87 -3.08 6.42 32.24
N PRO A 88 -4.10 5.54 32.26
CA PRO A 88 -4.20 4.46 31.27
C PRO A 88 -4.55 4.95 29.86
N ALA A 89 -5.19 6.11 29.70
CA ALA A 89 -5.56 6.66 28.38
C ALA A 89 -4.34 7.18 27.58
N LEU A 90 -3.35 7.76 28.26
CA LEU A 90 -2.06 8.16 27.65
C LEU A 90 -1.21 6.94 27.27
N ALA A 91 -1.26 5.86 28.06
CA ALA A 91 -0.58 4.62 27.73
C ALA A 91 -1.21 3.92 26.51
N ALA A 92 -2.54 3.91 26.40
CA ALA A 92 -3.26 3.31 25.28
C ALA A 92 -3.04 4.05 23.94
N SER A 93 -2.88 5.38 23.97
CA SER A 93 -2.60 6.20 22.78
C SER A 93 -1.15 6.06 22.31
N LEU A 94 -0.18 5.92 23.22
CA LEU A 94 1.20 5.54 22.86
C LEU A 94 1.26 4.14 22.26
N VAL A 95 0.49 3.19 22.79
CA VAL A 95 0.36 1.82 22.23
C VAL A 95 -0.28 1.85 20.85
N LEU A 96 -1.29 2.68 20.60
CA LEU A 96 -1.91 2.82 19.26
C LEU A 96 -1.00 3.50 18.24
N ILE A 97 -0.18 4.48 18.64
CA ILE A 97 0.83 5.10 17.77
C ILE A 97 1.97 4.11 17.48
N LEU A 98 2.39 3.33 18.48
CA LEU A 98 3.33 2.23 18.28
C LEU A 98 2.73 1.17 17.36
N VAL A 99 1.48 0.74 17.55
CA VAL A 99 0.80 -0.31 16.76
C VAL A 99 0.51 0.13 15.33
N GLY A 100 0.08 1.38 15.09
CA GLY A 100 -0.18 1.92 13.75
C GLY A 100 1.08 2.16 12.93
N SER A 101 2.21 2.47 13.58
CA SER A 101 3.53 2.52 12.95
C SER A 101 4.19 1.14 12.85
N ALA A 102 3.68 0.17 13.61
CA ALA A 102 4.26 -1.17 13.73
C ALA A 102 3.72 -2.18 12.72
N GLN A 103 2.82 -1.83 11.81
CA GLN A 103 2.33 -2.85 10.86
C GLN A 103 3.45 -3.43 9.96
N ASP A 104 4.62 -2.77 9.92
CA ASP A 104 5.86 -3.23 9.29
C ASP A 104 7.04 -3.49 10.26
N TRP A 105 6.87 -3.34 11.58
CA TRP A 105 7.98 -3.46 12.56
C TRP A 105 8.75 -4.79 12.51
N PRO A 106 8.10 -5.97 12.35
CA PRO A 106 8.82 -7.24 12.35
C PRO A 106 9.70 -7.38 11.11
N THR A 107 9.24 -6.81 9.98
CA THR A 107 9.97 -6.78 8.72
C THR A 107 11.13 -5.81 8.80
N ARG A 108 10.92 -4.59 9.34
CA ARG A 108 11.98 -3.58 9.48
C ARG A 108 13.10 -4.00 10.43
N ILE A 109 12.79 -4.75 11.49
CA ILE A 109 13.82 -5.25 12.42
C ILE A 109 14.63 -6.41 11.83
N ARG A 110 14.03 -7.20 10.94
CA ARG A 110 14.70 -8.32 10.27
C ARG A 110 15.38 -7.92 8.96
N ALA A 111 15.11 -6.72 8.45
CA ALA A 111 15.62 -6.24 7.19
C ALA A 111 16.92 -5.46 7.40
N ASP A 112 17.93 -5.77 6.57
CA ASP A 112 19.17 -5.00 6.51
C ASP A 112 19.02 -3.77 5.60
N ALA A 113 18.06 -3.81 4.67
CA ALA A 113 17.71 -2.66 3.83
C ALA A 113 16.21 -2.59 3.55
N VAL A 114 15.68 -1.36 3.58
CA VAL A 114 14.27 -1.04 3.31
C VAL A 114 14.15 0.22 2.45
N THR A 115 13.03 0.35 1.75
CA THR A 115 12.62 1.56 1.01
C THR A 115 11.19 1.94 1.38
N GLU A 116 10.92 3.25 1.44
CA GLU A 116 9.57 3.79 1.61
C GLU A 116 8.79 3.83 0.27
N THR A 117 7.51 4.22 0.34
CA THR A 117 6.69 4.42 -0.86
C THR A 117 7.27 5.53 -1.73
N GLY A 118 7.53 5.23 -3.01
CA GLY A 118 8.15 6.14 -3.97
C GLY A 118 9.67 6.17 -3.92
N GLU A 119 10.30 5.54 -2.93
CA GLU A 119 11.75 5.46 -2.81
C GLU A 119 12.32 4.28 -3.63
N ARG A 120 13.51 4.47 -4.18
CA ARG A 120 14.33 3.40 -4.77
C ARG A 120 15.74 3.50 -4.22
N ARG A 121 16.38 2.36 -4.00
CA ARG A 121 17.71 2.31 -3.35
C ARG A 121 18.58 1.21 -3.92
N ASP A 122 19.84 1.53 -4.18
CA ASP A 122 20.85 0.56 -4.57
C ASP A 122 21.62 0.07 -3.32
N VAL A 123 21.87 -1.23 -3.26
CA VAL A 123 22.60 -1.91 -2.19
C VAL A 123 23.70 -2.76 -2.83
N SER A 124 24.96 -2.46 -2.50
CA SER A 124 26.10 -3.28 -2.90
C SER A 124 26.31 -4.40 -1.87
N LEU A 125 26.61 -5.60 -2.35
CA LEU A 125 26.84 -6.78 -1.53
C LEU A 125 28.33 -7.14 -1.52
N ASP A 126 28.77 -7.87 -0.48
CA ASP A 126 30.19 -8.20 -0.25
C ASP A 126 30.83 -9.06 -1.36
N ASP A 127 30.02 -9.73 -2.17
CA ASP A 127 30.46 -10.56 -3.30
C ASP A 127 30.56 -9.78 -4.63
N GLY A 128 30.33 -8.46 -4.61
CA GLY A 128 30.29 -7.61 -5.80
C GLY A 128 28.95 -7.62 -6.54
N SER A 129 27.95 -8.36 -6.04
CA SER A 129 26.59 -8.29 -6.57
C SER A 129 25.91 -6.98 -6.15
N MET A 130 24.90 -6.57 -6.91
CA MET A 130 24.11 -5.37 -6.65
C MET A 130 22.63 -5.72 -6.55
N VAL A 131 21.95 -5.16 -5.55
CA VAL A 131 20.50 -5.20 -5.40
C VAL A 131 19.95 -3.80 -5.57
N GLN A 132 19.00 -3.64 -6.48
CA GLN A 132 18.20 -2.42 -6.57
C GLN A 132 16.85 -2.72 -5.92
N LEU A 133 16.48 -1.96 -4.90
CA LEU A 133 15.20 -2.04 -4.22
C LEU A 133 14.22 -1.07 -4.86
N ASN A 134 13.02 -1.55 -5.17
CA ASN A 134 11.93 -0.73 -5.65
C ASN A 134 11.15 -0.10 -4.47
N THR A 135 10.11 0.69 -4.76
CA THR A 135 9.17 1.26 -3.78
C THR A 135 8.67 0.23 -2.76
N GLY A 136 8.64 0.59 -1.47
CA GLY A 136 8.02 -0.20 -0.41
C GLY A 136 8.63 -1.59 -0.18
N SER A 137 9.93 -1.75 -0.42
CA SER A 137 10.61 -3.04 -0.41
C SER A 137 11.43 -3.26 0.85
N ALA A 138 11.67 -4.53 1.20
CA ALA A 138 12.53 -4.90 2.33
C ALA A 138 13.27 -6.20 2.06
N ILE A 139 14.58 -6.21 2.34
CA ILE A 139 15.43 -7.39 2.21
C ILE A 139 16.23 -7.67 3.48
N ALA A 140 16.53 -8.95 3.71
CA ALA A 140 17.50 -9.41 4.70
C ALA A 140 18.62 -10.16 3.99
N ILE A 141 19.87 -9.95 4.39
CA ILE A 141 21.08 -10.48 3.77
C ILE A 141 21.66 -11.54 4.70
N ASP A 142 21.63 -12.81 4.27
CA ASP A 142 22.16 -13.95 5.00
C ASP A 142 23.42 -14.49 4.30
N TYR A 143 24.46 -13.68 4.28
CA TYR A 143 25.74 -14.09 3.72
C TYR A 143 26.55 -14.87 4.75
N THR A 144 26.98 -16.08 4.39
CA THR A 144 27.97 -16.87 5.14
C THR A 144 29.10 -17.30 4.21
N GLY A 145 30.22 -17.80 4.73
CA GLY A 145 31.39 -18.16 3.91
C GLY A 145 31.07 -19.05 2.68
N ASN A 146 30.07 -19.92 2.80
CA ASN A 146 29.60 -20.82 1.74
C ASN A 146 28.18 -20.54 1.20
N ARG A 147 27.48 -19.50 1.66
CA ARG A 147 26.09 -19.22 1.25
C ARG A 147 25.90 -17.76 0.91
N ARG A 148 25.30 -17.50 -0.25
CA ARG A 148 24.87 -16.16 -0.70
C ARG A 148 23.35 -16.14 -0.74
N VAL A 149 22.73 -15.97 0.43
CA VAL A 149 21.27 -16.00 0.55
C VAL A 149 20.75 -14.60 0.85
N ILE A 150 19.69 -14.19 0.15
CA ILE A 150 18.93 -12.97 0.44
C ILE A 150 17.49 -13.37 0.64
N ARG A 151 16.82 -12.81 1.64
CA ARG A 151 15.37 -12.92 1.80
C ARG A 151 14.72 -11.62 1.33
N LEU A 152 13.89 -11.69 0.30
CA LEU A 152 12.95 -10.63 -0.02
C LEU A 152 11.74 -10.77 0.90
N LEU A 153 11.62 -9.86 1.86
CA LEU A 153 10.55 -9.92 2.85
C LEU A 153 9.26 -9.31 2.31
N LYS A 154 9.36 -8.29 1.46
CA LYS A 154 8.24 -7.68 0.73
C LYS A 154 8.73 -6.80 -0.42
N GLY A 155 7.83 -6.50 -1.34
CA GLY A 155 8.06 -5.53 -2.41
C GLY A 155 8.81 -6.14 -3.58
N GLU A 156 9.72 -5.40 -4.19
CA GLU A 156 10.36 -5.80 -5.44
C GLU A 156 11.84 -5.41 -5.45
N ALA A 157 12.66 -6.33 -5.94
CA ALA A 157 14.09 -6.12 -6.06
C ALA A 157 14.63 -6.67 -7.38
N ALA A 158 15.52 -5.90 -8.01
CA ALA A 158 16.33 -6.36 -9.13
C ALA A 158 17.72 -6.78 -8.64
N PHE A 159 18.17 -7.95 -9.04
CA PHE A 159 19.44 -8.54 -8.65
C PHE A 159 20.36 -8.58 -9.86
N THR A 160 21.56 -8.01 -9.72
CA THR A 160 22.68 -8.19 -10.65
C THR A 160 23.74 -9.00 -9.93
N VAL A 161 23.81 -10.30 -10.24
CA VAL A 161 24.55 -11.28 -9.46
C VAL A 161 25.95 -11.49 -10.03
N ALA A 162 26.97 -11.27 -9.19
CA ALA A 162 28.35 -11.57 -9.54
C ALA A 162 28.53 -13.08 -9.80
N PRO A 163 29.21 -13.48 -10.89
CA PRO A 163 29.44 -14.90 -11.20
C PRO A 163 30.26 -15.62 -10.12
N ASP A 164 29.70 -16.70 -9.55
CA ASP A 164 30.42 -17.62 -8.67
C ASP A 164 29.75 -19.00 -8.74
N ARG A 165 30.39 -19.94 -9.45
CA ARG A 165 29.85 -21.29 -9.64
C ARG A 165 29.98 -22.16 -8.39
N THR A 166 30.86 -21.77 -7.46
CA THR A 166 31.12 -22.55 -6.23
C THR A 166 30.15 -22.19 -5.12
N ARG A 167 29.60 -20.97 -5.15
CA ARG A 167 28.61 -20.46 -4.18
C ARG A 167 27.40 -19.89 -4.93
N PRO A 168 26.34 -20.67 -5.12
CA PRO A 168 25.11 -20.19 -5.74
C PRO A 168 24.51 -19.02 -4.96
N PHE A 169 23.92 -18.08 -5.70
CA PHE A 169 23.18 -16.95 -5.15
C PHE A 169 21.69 -17.32 -5.10
N THR A 170 21.09 -17.29 -3.91
CA THR A 170 19.69 -17.69 -3.71
C THR A 170 18.88 -16.55 -3.09
N VAL A 171 17.81 -16.14 -3.76
CA VAL A 171 16.80 -15.24 -3.22
C VAL A 171 15.63 -16.06 -2.71
N ARG A 172 15.30 -15.96 -1.43
CA ARG A 172 14.11 -16.54 -0.82
C ARG A 172 13.01 -15.49 -0.76
N SER A 173 11.80 -15.88 -1.11
CA SER A 173 10.62 -15.01 -1.08
C SER A 173 9.39 -15.86 -0.83
N GLY A 174 8.63 -15.53 0.22
CA GLY A 174 7.67 -16.45 0.83
C GLY A 174 8.32 -17.79 1.16
N GLU A 175 7.65 -18.88 0.81
CA GLU A 175 8.18 -20.25 0.98
C GLU A 175 9.09 -20.68 -0.18
N GLY A 176 9.14 -19.92 -1.26
CA GLY A 176 9.90 -20.25 -2.47
C GLY A 176 11.34 -19.74 -2.46
N SER A 177 12.10 -20.19 -3.46
CA SER A 177 13.47 -19.72 -3.70
C SER A 177 13.79 -19.61 -5.19
N THR A 178 14.64 -18.65 -5.52
CA THR A 178 15.18 -18.42 -6.87
C THR A 178 16.71 -18.46 -6.79
N THR A 179 17.34 -19.37 -7.52
CA THR A 179 18.79 -19.59 -7.47
C THR A 179 19.46 -19.25 -8.81
N ALA A 180 20.58 -18.54 -8.73
CA ALA A 180 21.38 -18.06 -9.85
C ALA A 180 22.86 -18.37 -9.66
N LEU A 181 23.62 -18.48 -10.77
CA LEU A 181 25.07 -18.65 -10.77
C LEU A 181 25.85 -17.41 -11.28
N GLY A 182 25.12 -16.39 -11.76
CA GLY A 182 25.66 -15.18 -12.39
C GLY A 182 24.67 -14.66 -13.42
N THR A 183 23.63 -13.96 -12.98
CA THR A 183 22.46 -13.59 -13.80
C THR A 183 21.92 -12.21 -13.42
N ARG A 184 20.97 -11.73 -14.24
CA ARG A 184 20.15 -10.57 -13.88
C ARG A 184 18.68 -10.96 -13.87
N PHE A 185 18.01 -10.73 -12.75
CA PHE A 185 16.61 -11.10 -12.58
C PHE A 185 15.92 -10.18 -11.56
N ILE A 186 14.61 -10.17 -11.60
CA ILE A 186 13.73 -9.40 -10.71
C ILE A 186 12.90 -10.40 -9.91
N VAL A 187 12.79 -10.17 -8.61
CA VAL A 187 11.85 -10.88 -7.74
C VAL A 187 10.91 -9.86 -7.14
N ARG A 188 9.61 -10.08 -7.29
CA ARG A 188 8.56 -9.27 -6.69
C ARG A 188 7.67 -10.14 -5.82
N HIS A 189 7.55 -9.78 -4.56
CA HIS A 189 6.69 -10.44 -3.59
C HIS A 189 5.50 -9.53 -3.25
N ASP A 190 4.31 -9.96 -3.68
CA ASP A 190 3.04 -9.31 -3.40
C ASP A 190 2.13 -10.30 -2.66
N ASP A 191 1.63 -9.91 -1.48
CA ASP A 191 0.77 -10.71 -0.61
C ASP A 191 1.30 -12.14 -0.40
N GLU A 192 0.64 -13.15 -0.94
CA GLU A 192 1.01 -14.57 -0.81
C GLU A 192 1.75 -15.13 -2.02
N SER A 193 2.12 -14.30 -2.99
CA SER A 193 2.69 -14.74 -4.26
C SER A 193 3.99 -14.04 -4.59
N THR A 194 4.83 -14.71 -5.37
CA THR A 194 6.08 -14.14 -5.87
C THR A 194 6.13 -14.28 -7.38
N ASN A 195 6.45 -13.18 -8.07
CA ASN A 195 6.80 -13.18 -9.48
C ASN A 195 8.31 -13.13 -9.63
N VAL A 196 8.84 -13.95 -10.52
CA VAL A 196 10.26 -13.98 -10.88
C VAL A 196 10.36 -13.69 -12.37
N THR A 197 11.19 -12.73 -12.75
CA THR A 197 11.45 -12.36 -14.16
C THR A 197 12.94 -12.41 -14.43
N VAL A 198 13.36 -13.12 -15.48
CA VAL A 198 14.76 -13.23 -15.87
C VAL A 198 15.06 -12.30 -17.02
N THR A 199 16.11 -11.51 -16.87
CA THR A 199 16.53 -10.50 -17.84
C THR A 199 17.86 -10.84 -18.49
N GLU A 200 18.69 -11.65 -17.82
CA GLU A 200 19.95 -12.14 -18.34
C GLU A 200 20.26 -13.53 -17.76
N HIS A 201 20.77 -14.43 -18.59
CA HIS A 201 21.08 -15.83 -18.32
C HIS A 201 19.88 -16.66 -17.83
N ARG A 202 20.07 -17.53 -16.83
CA ARG A 202 19.09 -18.51 -16.36
C ARG A 202 19.03 -18.58 -14.84
N VAL A 203 17.82 -18.68 -14.30
CA VAL A 203 17.61 -18.94 -12.86
C VAL A 203 16.77 -20.19 -12.67
N ARG A 204 16.90 -20.82 -11.50
CA ARG A 204 16.05 -21.92 -11.06
C ARG A 204 15.11 -21.45 -9.97
N VAL A 205 13.82 -21.57 -10.19
CA VAL A 205 12.77 -21.34 -9.19
C VAL A 205 12.42 -22.67 -8.54
N ALA A 206 12.26 -22.67 -7.22
CA ALA A 206 11.83 -23.83 -6.45
C ALA A 206 10.73 -23.43 -5.46
N TRP A 207 9.72 -24.28 -5.33
CA TRP A 207 8.63 -24.13 -4.36
C TRP A 207 8.49 -25.42 -3.55
N PRO A 208 8.38 -25.34 -2.21
CA PRO A 208 8.32 -26.51 -1.37
C PRO A 208 6.98 -27.23 -1.55
N THR A 209 7.03 -28.35 -2.26
CA THR A 209 5.96 -29.34 -2.35
C THR A 209 6.49 -30.70 -1.91
N PRO A 210 5.64 -31.71 -1.63
CA PRO A 210 6.11 -33.06 -1.28
C PRO A 210 7.10 -33.67 -2.29
N TYR A 211 7.08 -33.22 -3.54
CA TYR A 211 7.96 -33.67 -4.62
C TYR A 211 9.01 -32.62 -5.05
N MET A 212 9.12 -31.49 -4.34
CA MET A 212 9.95 -30.33 -4.69
C MET A 212 9.75 -29.87 -6.14
N ALA A 213 8.75 -29.01 -6.35
CA ALA A 213 8.52 -28.40 -7.65
C ALA A 213 9.67 -27.45 -8.00
N THR A 214 10.25 -27.61 -9.19
CA THR A 214 11.27 -26.71 -9.72
C THR A 214 10.95 -26.30 -11.15
N LEU A 215 11.36 -25.10 -11.53
CA LEU A 215 11.21 -24.54 -12.87
C LEU A 215 12.44 -23.72 -13.21
N ASP A 216 13.10 -24.05 -14.32
CA ASP A 216 14.17 -23.22 -14.88
C ASP A 216 13.56 -22.13 -15.77
N LEU A 217 14.02 -20.90 -15.60
CA LEU A 217 13.62 -19.74 -16.39
C LEU A 217 14.84 -19.20 -17.16
N ASP A 218 14.68 -19.05 -18.46
CA ASP A 218 15.61 -18.41 -19.38
C ASP A 218 15.31 -16.90 -19.54
N GLU A 219 16.21 -16.19 -20.23
CA GLU A 219 16.05 -14.77 -20.56
C GLU A 219 14.70 -14.44 -21.21
N GLY A 220 14.07 -13.37 -20.72
CA GLY A 220 12.77 -12.91 -21.20
C GLY A 220 11.61 -13.81 -20.74
N GLN A 221 11.85 -14.73 -19.81
CA GLN A 221 10.79 -15.51 -19.17
C GLN A 221 10.48 -15.01 -17.76
N ALA A 222 9.24 -15.23 -17.35
CA ALA A 222 8.77 -15.03 -16.00
C ALA A 222 7.90 -16.19 -15.54
N THR A 223 7.78 -16.35 -14.22
CA THR A 223 6.80 -17.22 -13.57
C THR A 223 6.25 -16.54 -12.33
N ARG A 224 5.09 -17.01 -11.89
CA ARG A 224 4.52 -16.74 -10.57
C ARG A 224 4.50 -18.02 -9.76
N TYR A 225 4.78 -17.92 -8.47
CA TYR A 225 4.57 -19.01 -7.53
C TYR A 225 3.87 -18.53 -6.25
N GLY A 226 3.20 -19.43 -5.55
CA GLY A 226 2.49 -19.17 -4.30
C GLY A 226 1.82 -20.45 -3.76
N PRO A 227 0.80 -20.36 -2.90
CA PRO A 227 0.11 -21.53 -2.33
C PRO A 227 -0.37 -22.56 -3.36
N GLY A 228 -0.70 -22.12 -4.58
CA GLY A 228 -1.09 -22.99 -5.70
C GLY A 228 0.06 -23.71 -6.42
N GLY A 229 1.32 -23.49 -6.02
CA GLY A 229 2.50 -24.03 -6.67
C GLY A 229 3.18 -23.04 -7.62
N ILE A 230 3.96 -23.56 -8.57
CA ILE A 230 4.68 -22.78 -9.59
C ILE A 230 3.84 -22.80 -10.87
N GLU A 231 3.52 -21.62 -11.41
CA GLU A 231 2.85 -21.48 -12.70
C GLU A 231 3.82 -21.74 -13.86
N PRO A 232 3.33 -22.18 -15.04
CA PRO A 232 4.18 -22.33 -16.22
C PRO A 232 4.91 -21.04 -16.59
N ALA A 233 6.14 -21.18 -17.10
CA ALA A 233 6.90 -20.04 -17.61
C ALA A 233 6.17 -19.36 -18.78
N HIS A 234 6.13 -18.03 -18.77
CA HIS A 234 5.59 -17.23 -19.86
C HIS A 234 6.58 -16.15 -20.29
N ARG A 235 6.43 -15.63 -21.50
CA ARG A 235 7.31 -14.58 -22.02
C ARG A 235 6.90 -13.21 -21.50
N VAL A 236 7.90 -12.38 -21.23
CA VAL A 236 7.74 -10.99 -20.83
C VAL A 236 8.75 -10.11 -21.56
N ASP A 237 8.42 -8.84 -21.74
CA ASP A 237 9.37 -7.85 -22.22
C ASP A 237 10.32 -7.47 -21.07
N ALA A 238 11.55 -7.98 -21.14
CA ALA A 238 12.59 -7.70 -20.15
C ALA A 238 12.95 -6.21 -20.06
N SER A 239 12.81 -5.45 -21.15
CA SER A 239 13.11 -4.02 -21.17
C SER A 239 12.08 -3.21 -20.39
N ALA A 240 10.80 -3.57 -20.53
CA ALA A 240 9.70 -3.00 -19.76
C ALA A 240 9.76 -3.43 -18.29
N ALA A 241 10.04 -4.71 -18.03
CA ALA A 241 10.16 -5.25 -16.67
C ALA A 241 11.27 -4.57 -15.86
N THR A 242 12.39 -4.19 -16.51
CA THR A 242 13.51 -3.49 -15.86
C THR A 242 13.38 -1.97 -15.85
N ALA A 243 12.36 -1.39 -16.48
CA ALA A 243 12.30 0.06 -16.66
C ALA A 243 12.28 0.84 -15.34
N TRP A 244 11.67 0.26 -14.29
CA TRP A 244 11.56 0.91 -12.98
C TRP A 244 12.92 1.17 -12.33
N THR A 245 13.96 0.37 -12.66
CA THR A 245 15.32 0.60 -12.16
C THR A 245 15.88 1.94 -12.64
N ARG A 246 15.37 2.44 -13.78
CA ARG A 246 15.68 3.75 -14.36
C ARG A 246 14.64 4.83 -14.06
N GLY A 247 13.65 4.52 -13.22
CA GLY A 247 12.66 5.49 -12.73
C GLY A 247 11.46 5.69 -13.65
N VAL A 248 11.20 4.71 -14.53
CA VAL A 248 10.10 4.76 -15.48
C VAL A 248 9.32 3.46 -15.43
N LEU A 249 7.99 3.54 -15.46
CA LEU A 249 7.08 2.43 -15.70
C LEU A 249 6.70 2.42 -17.17
N VAL A 250 6.81 1.27 -17.83
CA VAL A 250 6.44 1.12 -19.24
C VAL A 250 5.26 0.17 -19.35
N PHE A 251 4.19 0.64 -19.99
CA PHE A 251 3.01 -0.15 -20.26
C PHE A 251 2.79 -0.26 -21.77
N VAL A 252 2.46 -1.46 -22.23
CA VAL A 252 2.10 -1.74 -23.62
C VAL A 252 0.78 -2.48 -23.61
N ASP A 253 -0.24 -1.85 -24.19
CA ASP A 253 -1.60 -2.40 -24.30
C ASP A 253 -2.20 -2.95 -22.98
N ARG A 254 -1.94 -2.25 -21.87
CA ARG A 254 -2.41 -2.68 -20.54
C ARG A 254 -3.75 -2.04 -20.17
N PRO A 255 -4.66 -2.77 -19.50
CA PRO A 255 -5.88 -2.18 -18.92
C PRO A 255 -5.53 -1.06 -17.94
N LEU A 256 -6.28 0.05 -17.99
CA LEU A 256 -6.10 1.19 -17.09
C LEU A 256 -6.15 0.79 -15.62
N GLY A 257 -6.99 -0.18 -15.26
CA GLY A 257 -7.06 -0.70 -13.89
C GLY A 257 -5.72 -1.24 -13.39
N GLU A 258 -4.98 -1.96 -14.24
CA GLU A 258 -3.66 -2.48 -13.90
C GLU A 258 -2.59 -1.38 -13.87
N VAL A 259 -2.65 -0.43 -14.82
CA VAL A 259 -1.76 0.73 -14.82
C VAL A 259 -1.92 1.53 -13.54
N VAL A 260 -3.16 1.78 -13.10
CA VAL A 260 -3.46 2.50 -11.87
C VAL A 260 -3.05 1.69 -10.63
N ALA A 261 -3.24 0.36 -10.64
CA ALA A 261 -2.75 -0.50 -9.56
C ALA A 261 -1.22 -0.40 -9.41
N GLU A 262 -0.48 -0.37 -10.52
CA GLU A 262 0.97 -0.21 -10.50
C GLU A 262 1.39 1.20 -10.06
N LEU A 263 0.73 2.26 -10.55
CA LEU A 263 0.98 3.63 -10.11
C LEU A 263 0.73 3.82 -8.60
N ASN A 264 -0.27 3.15 -8.04
CA ASN A 264 -0.54 3.18 -6.60
C ASN A 264 0.62 2.66 -5.76
N ARG A 265 1.49 1.79 -6.29
CA ARG A 265 2.68 1.32 -5.55
C ARG A 265 3.68 2.43 -5.26
N TYR A 266 3.70 3.47 -6.10
CA TYR A 266 4.61 4.61 -5.99
C TYR A 266 3.92 5.84 -5.38
N HIS A 267 2.60 5.77 -5.20
CA HIS A 267 1.82 6.87 -4.68
C HIS A 267 1.52 6.66 -3.19
N PRO A 268 1.81 7.62 -2.29
CA PRO A 268 1.49 7.51 -0.86
C PRO A 268 -0.01 7.60 -0.54
N GLY A 269 -0.87 7.61 -1.56
CA GLY A 269 -2.31 7.68 -1.44
C GLY A 269 -3.00 6.65 -2.34
N ILE A 270 -4.27 6.86 -2.62
CA ILE A 270 -5.11 5.95 -3.40
C ILE A 270 -5.59 6.65 -4.66
N ILE A 271 -5.29 6.04 -5.80
CA ILE A 271 -5.86 6.33 -7.10
C ILE A 271 -6.83 5.20 -7.44
N ARG A 272 -8.10 5.53 -7.68
CA ARG A 272 -9.14 4.52 -7.95
C ARG A 272 -9.82 4.80 -9.28
N VAL A 273 -9.94 3.77 -10.11
CA VAL A 273 -10.75 3.82 -11.32
C VAL A 273 -12.20 3.47 -10.99
N ILE A 274 -13.15 4.29 -11.44
CA ILE A 274 -14.58 4.11 -11.25
C ILE A 274 -15.19 3.58 -12.56
N GLY A 275 -15.78 2.38 -12.48
CA GLY A 275 -16.42 1.70 -13.60
C GLY A 275 -15.53 0.68 -14.29
N ALA A 276 -16.10 -0.51 -14.59
CA ALA A 276 -15.38 -1.62 -15.22
C ALA A 276 -14.94 -1.29 -16.65
N ASP A 277 -15.79 -0.59 -17.42
CA ASP A 277 -15.49 -0.21 -18.82
C ASP A 277 -14.28 0.72 -18.88
N LEU A 278 -14.17 1.65 -17.94
CA LEU A 278 -13.02 2.54 -17.85
C LEU A 278 -11.76 1.78 -17.44
N ALA A 279 -11.86 0.90 -16.44
CA ALA A 279 -10.74 0.06 -16.00
C ALA A 279 -10.21 -0.86 -17.10
N ALA A 280 -11.05 -1.26 -18.06
CA ALA A 280 -10.68 -2.09 -19.19
C ALA A 280 -10.04 -1.32 -20.37
N ARG A 281 -10.08 0.03 -20.38
CA ARG A 281 -9.48 0.82 -21.46
C ARG A 281 -7.99 0.59 -21.54
N ARG A 282 -7.46 0.48 -22.76
CA ARG A 282 -6.05 0.17 -23.02
C ARG A 282 -5.19 1.43 -22.94
N VAL A 283 -4.05 1.28 -22.29
CA VAL A 283 -3.04 2.32 -22.08
C VAL A 283 -1.69 1.80 -22.55
N SER A 284 -1.01 2.63 -23.34
CA SER A 284 0.39 2.45 -23.68
C SER A 284 1.14 3.73 -23.39
N GLY A 285 2.34 3.62 -22.82
CA GLY A 285 3.16 4.78 -22.49
C GLY A 285 4.16 4.53 -21.38
N GLY A 286 5.09 5.48 -21.23
CA GLY A 286 6.05 5.56 -20.15
C GLY A 286 5.62 6.59 -19.11
N PHE A 287 5.65 6.23 -17.82
CA PHE A 287 5.32 7.12 -16.72
C PHE A 287 6.45 7.14 -15.70
N ARG A 288 6.79 8.31 -15.16
CA ARG A 288 7.85 8.40 -14.16
C ARG A 288 7.39 7.84 -12.81
N THR A 289 8.26 7.10 -12.14
CA THR A 289 7.97 6.53 -10.81
C THR A 289 7.91 7.59 -9.70
N ASP A 290 8.58 8.73 -9.90
CA ASP A 290 8.63 9.85 -8.94
C ASP A 290 7.50 10.87 -9.12
N ASP A 291 6.66 10.71 -10.16
CA ASP A 291 5.51 11.59 -10.42
C ASP A 291 4.24 10.81 -10.82
N PRO A 292 3.69 9.98 -9.90
CA PRO A 292 2.46 9.23 -10.16
C PRO A 292 1.22 10.13 -10.32
N VAL A 293 1.22 11.34 -9.75
CA VAL A 293 0.11 12.29 -9.91
C VAL A 293 0.15 12.97 -11.28
N GLY A 294 1.34 13.30 -11.79
CA GLY A 294 1.51 13.80 -13.15
C GLY A 294 1.09 12.81 -14.22
N ALA A 295 1.30 11.51 -13.99
CA ALA A 295 0.80 10.44 -14.87
C ALA A 295 -0.72 10.53 -15.13
N ILE A 296 -1.50 10.99 -14.14
CA ILE A 296 -2.94 11.16 -14.27
C ILE A 296 -3.30 12.20 -15.32
N GLY A 297 -2.55 13.31 -15.41
CA GLY A 297 -2.79 14.34 -16.43
C GLY A 297 -2.65 13.77 -17.85
N THR A 298 -1.61 12.96 -18.08
CA THR A 298 -1.41 12.26 -19.35
C THR A 298 -2.55 11.27 -19.64
N LEU A 299 -2.97 10.49 -18.64
CA LEU A 299 -4.09 9.55 -18.80
C LEU A 299 -5.41 10.25 -19.12
N GLN A 300 -5.69 11.40 -18.49
CA GLN A 300 -6.86 12.24 -18.82
C GLN A 300 -6.83 12.70 -20.28
N HIS A 301 -5.67 13.15 -20.75
CA HIS A 301 -5.52 13.69 -22.10
C HIS A 301 -5.61 12.60 -23.17
N THR A 302 -5.03 11.42 -22.92
CA THR A 302 -4.98 10.30 -23.88
C THR A 302 -6.30 9.54 -23.95
N LEU A 303 -6.98 9.33 -22.81
CA LEU A 303 -8.21 8.53 -22.75
C LEU A 303 -9.49 9.37 -22.76
N GLY A 304 -9.39 10.71 -22.69
CA GLY A 304 -10.54 11.60 -22.57
C GLY A 304 -11.31 11.40 -21.26
N ILE A 305 -10.60 11.10 -20.17
CA ILE A 305 -11.20 10.79 -18.86
C ILE A 305 -11.04 11.97 -17.91
N ARG A 306 -11.85 11.99 -16.85
CA ARG A 306 -11.83 13.02 -15.81
C ARG A 306 -11.25 12.45 -14.52
N SER A 307 -10.68 13.34 -13.70
CA SER A 307 -10.24 13.00 -12.35
C SER A 307 -10.90 13.90 -11.33
N THR A 308 -11.47 13.32 -10.28
CA THR A 308 -11.90 14.05 -9.08
C THR A 308 -10.86 13.85 -7.99
N ARG A 309 -10.27 14.95 -7.50
CA ARG A 309 -9.26 14.94 -6.43
C ARG A 309 -9.90 15.49 -5.17
N ILE A 310 -9.95 14.68 -4.11
CA ILE A 310 -10.35 15.15 -2.77
C ILE A 310 -9.12 15.71 -2.07
N THR A 311 -8.01 14.97 -2.14
CA THR A 311 -6.69 15.41 -1.70
C THR A 311 -5.63 14.93 -2.70
N ASN A 312 -4.37 15.33 -2.50
CA ASN A 312 -3.25 14.73 -3.23
C ASN A 312 -3.02 13.25 -2.89
N ARG A 313 -3.79 12.65 -1.96
CA ARG A 313 -3.73 11.22 -1.62
C ARG A 313 -5.00 10.47 -1.98
N LEU A 314 -6.01 11.12 -2.56
CA LEU A 314 -7.26 10.45 -2.93
C LEU A 314 -7.78 10.99 -4.26
N ILE A 315 -7.59 10.19 -5.29
CA ILE A 315 -7.87 10.54 -6.69
C ILE A 315 -8.81 9.49 -7.28
N PHE A 316 -9.92 9.94 -7.85
CA PHE A 316 -10.87 9.08 -8.56
C PHE A 316 -10.83 9.37 -10.05
N LEU A 317 -10.59 8.35 -10.87
CA LEU A 317 -10.69 8.42 -12.32
C LEU A 317 -12.07 7.96 -12.77
N HIS A 318 -12.73 8.74 -13.60
CA HIS A 318 -14.06 8.44 -14.13
C HIS A 318 -14.20 9.01 -15.55
N SER A 319 -15.23 8.54 -16.27
CA SER A 319 -15.58 9.07 -17.59
C SER A 319 -16.16 10.49 -17.52
#